data_AF-A0AA42IDB0-F1
#
_entry.id   AF-A0AA42IDB0-F1
#
_cell.length_a   1.000
_cell.length_b   1.000
_cell.length_c   1.000
_cell.angle_alpha   90.00
_cell.angle_beta   90.00
_cell.angle_gamma   90.00
#
_symmetry.space_group_name_H-M   'P 1'
#
loop_
_entity.id
_entity.type
_entity.pdbx_description
1 polymer ?
#
loop_
_entity_poly.entity_id
_entity_poly.type
_entity_poly.pdbx_seq_one_letter_code
_entity_poly.pdbx_strand_id
1 'polypeptide(L)'
;MRISQTIVLFLTTSAISSFSFADISTTPLGIPSNIEPRYTPIQTSNIFAAKDTYGMRSNAVVAAFQANPEKPFDFPILGFNTLEDMAVYSDRDSVGLYADNTAPVLKAWEILNKTEFTLTTLISEDINEQKIQPGMILNTEGETKWTSYVLQVNKNKIITPGWINTKTKQKGIPPSGSKVLINPITKIWATNFNIFLPENSLAHSAAIQENGLINAKIQLPNALNGIDTVILPQSKYGGTAAYLARSAVDGYKQRWLVGFMSQGNEVNFRSSDSLINSPSVGFFEDSNAQDGMVFSGKNKQNSIVWKNEGRVLASIDPNGLITKIGYKTETISDNTEMSDSIGRYIINSQKNITLKLPSTSQIFAGYTVKISKVTPKGTITFVTSDKDVMINGNEKDMLNEKPWNKEAFFDGKNWFIY
;
A
#
# COMPACT_ATOMS: atom_id res chain seq x y z
N MET A 1 -71.60 45.17 -3.62
CA MET A 1 -70.15 45.03 -3.38
C MET A 1 -69.92 44.61 -1.93
N ARG A 2 -69.80 43.29 -1.71
CA ARG A 2 -69.21 42.61 -0.54
C ARG A 2 -69.12 41.14 -0.98
N ILE A 3 -67.93 40.75 -1.41
CA ILE A 3 -67.64 39.41 -1.93
C ILE A 3 -67.27 38.53 -0.74
N SER A 4 -68.00 37.44 -0.59
CA SER A 4 -67.75 36.33 0.34
C SER A 4 -66.40 35.69 0.02
N GLN A 5 -65.46 35.70 0.96
CA GLN A 5 -64.24 34.91 0.87
C GLN A 5 -64.52 33.49 1.34
N THR A 6 -64.60 32.57 0.38
CA THR A 6 -64.56 31.13 0.61
C THR A 6 -63.12 30.74 0.94
N ILE A 7 -62.89 30.27 2.16
CA ILE A 7 -61.64 29.59 2.54
C ILE A 7 -61.69 28.20 1.90
N VAL A 8 -60.87 27.98 0.88
CA VAL A 8 -60.62 26.65 0.32
C VAL A 8 -59.52 26.01 1.18
N LEU A 9 -59.92 25.10 2.05
CA LEU A 9 -59.03 24.23 2.80
C LEU A 9 -58.53 23.12 1.86
N PHE A 10 -57.32 23.28 1.30
CA PHE A 10 -56.65 22.18 0.62
C PHE A 10 -56.23 21.13 1.65
N LEU A 11 -57.02 20.05 1.78
CA LEU A 11 -56.55 18.80 2.37
C LEU A 11 -55.53 18.19 1.40
N THR A 12 -54.24 18.44 1.63
CA THR A 12 -53.19 17.61 1.05
C THR A 12 -53.27 16.24 1.71
N THR A 13 -53.72 15.24 0.96
CA THR A 13 -53.60 13.83 1.32
C THR A 13 -52.13 13.46 1.42
N SER A 14 -51.57 13.50 2.63
CA SER A 14 -50.33 12.82 2.95
C SER A 14 -50.54 11.33 2.69
N ALA A 15 -50.04 10.86 1.55
CA ALA A 15 -49.79 9.45 1.32
C ALA A 15 -48.75 9.02 2.37
N ILE A 16 -49.25 8.52 3.50
CA ILE A 16 -48.45 7.73 4.43
C ILE A 16 -48.08 6.49 3.63
N SER A 17 -46.90 6.50 3.01
CA SER A 17 -46.23 5.26 2.66
C SER A 17 -45.90 4.60 3.98
N SER A 18 -46.81 3.75 4.46
CA SER A 18 -46.52 2.80 5.51
C SER A 18 -45.46 1.86 4.94
N PHE A 19 -44.18 2.20 5.16
CA PHE A 19 -43.11 1.25 5.02
C PHE A 19 -43.34 0.17 6.08
N SER A 20 -43.94 -0.95 5.70
CA SER A 20 -43.90 -2.15 6.52
C SER A 20 -42.46 -2.67 6.46
N PHE A 21 -41.67 -2.39 7.49
CA PHE A 21 -40.45 -3.14 7.73
C PHE A 21 -40.89 -4.56 8.11
N ALA A 22 -40.82 -5.48 7.16
CA ALA A 22 -40.84 -6.90 7.51
C ALA A 22 -39.45 -7.21 8.09
N ASP A 23 -39.40 -7.53 9.38
CA ASP A 23 -38.17 -8.02 10.00
C ASP A 23 -37.75 -9.31 9.28
N ILE A 24 -36.63 -9.26 8.55
CA ILE A 24 -36.02 -10.45 7.96
C ILE A 24 -35.43 -11.26 9.11
N SER A 25 -36.06 -12.39 9.45
CA SER A 25 -35.47 -13.34 10.38
C SER A 25 -34.27 -14.01 9.72
N THR A 26 -33.15 -14.08 10.44
CA THR A 26 -31.93 -14.76 9.99
C THR A 26 -31.65 -15.99 10.84
N THR A 27 -31.08 -17.02 10.23
CA THR A 27 -30.46 -18.14 10.92
C THR A 27 -29.27 -17.63 11.76
N PRO A 28 -28.75 -18.44 12.71
CA PRO A 28 -27.50 -18.11 13.39
C PRO A 28 -26.30 -17.90 12.46
N LEU A 29 -26.38 -18.25 11.16
CA LEU A 29 -25.32 -17.94 10.19
C LEU A 29 -25.55 -16.61 9.46
N GLY A 30 -26.56 -15.83 9.83
CA GLY A 30 -26.95 -14.60 9.14
C GLY A 30 -27.66 -14.84 7.81
N ILE A 31 -27.95 -16.10 7.45
CA ILE A 31 -28.70 -16.45 6.23
C ILE A 31 -30.19 -16.22 6.52
N PRO A 32 -30.95 -15.51 5.68
CA PRO A 32 -32.40 -15.38 5.84
C PRO A 32 -33.09 -16.75 6.04
N SER A 33 -33.83 -16.91 7.14
CA SER A 33 -34.35 -18.23 7.58
C SER A 33 -35.71 -18.59 7.01
N ASN A 34 -36.48 -17.59 6.55
CA ASN A 34 -37.76 -17.77 5.90
C ASN A 34 -37.62 -17.23 4.48
N ILE A 35 -37.54 -18.10 3.48
CA ILE A 35 -37.79 -17.72 2.09
C ILE A 35 -39.10 -18.42 1.72
N GLU A 36 -40.21 -17.98 2.31
CA GLU A 36 -41.51 -18.24 1.68
C GLU A 36 -41.64 -17.33 0.44
N PRO A 37 -42.37 -17.74 -0.63
CA PRO A 37 -42.51 -16.96 -1.87
C PRO A 37 -43.17 -15.57 -1.70
N ARG A 38 -43.52 -15.17 -0.46
CA ARG A 38 -44.21 -13.92 -0.12
C ARG A 38 -43.34 -12.92 0.64
N TYR A 39 -42.02 -13.09 0.65
CA TYR A 39 -41.16 -11.94 0.86
C TYR A 39 -41.27 -11.07 -0.38
N THR A 40 -41.91 -9.93 -0.25
CA THR A 40 -41.52 -8.76 -1.05
C THR A 40 -40.32 -8.20 -0.27
N PRO A 41 -39.06 -8.38 -0.73
CA PRO A 41 -38.01 -7.47 -0.29
C PRO A 41 -38.53 -6.04 -0.41
N ILE A 42 -37.88 -5.07 0.23
CA ILE A 42 -37.92 -3.71 -0.33
C ILE A 42 -37.28 -3.82 -1.72
N GLN A 43 -38.08 -4.22 -2.72
CA GLN A 43 -37.78 -4.11 -4.12
C GLN A 43 -38.09 -2.66 -4.46
N THR A 44 -37.25 -1.76 -3.96
CA THR A 44 -37.09 -0.49 -4.65
C THR A 44 -36.47 -0.87 -5.98
N SER A 45 -37.21 -0.72 -7.08
CA SER A 45 -36.66 -0.98 -8.41
C SER A 45 -35.35 -0.21 -8.62
N ASN A 46 -35.25 1.00 -8.03
CA ASN A 46 -34.05 1.80 -7.93
C ASN A 46 -34.07 2.68 -6.66
N ILE A 47 -32.90 2.99 -6.11
CA ILE A 47 -32.70 4.04 -5.10
C ILE A 47 -31.91 5.15 -5.77
N PHE A 48 -32.50 6.35 -5.85
CA PHE A 48 -31.84 7.55 -6.36
C PHE A 48 -31.68 8.55 -5.22
N ALA A 49 -30.47 9.07 -5.05
CA ALA A 49 -30.17 10.11 -4.06
C ALA A 49 -29.43 11.27 -4.74
N ALA A 50 -29.96 12.48 -4.57
CA ALA A 50 -29.34 13.71 -5.03
C ALA A 50 -29.71 14.83 -4.05
N LYS A 51 -28.75 15.68 -3.72
CA LYS A 51 -28.98 16.91 -2.97
C LYS A 51 -27.88 17.92 -3.27
N ASP A 52 -28.19 19.19 -3.12
CA ASP A 52 -27.16 20.22 -3.01
C ASP A 52 -26.53 20.13 -1.63
N THR A 53 -25.25 19.77 -1.57
CA THR A 53 -24.49 19.72 -0.32
C THR A 53 -24.20 21.14 0.16
N TYR A 54 -24.24 21.34 1.48
CA TYR A 54 -23.87 22.62 2.09
C TYR A 54 -23.27 22.40 3.48
N GLY A 55 -22.51 23.39 3.96
CA GLY A 55 -21.95 23.37 5.31
C GLY A 55 -20.98 22.21 5.54
N MET A 56 -21.18 21.46 6.62
CA MET A 56 -20.27 20.42 7.10
C MET A 56 -21.05 19.15 7.51
N ARG A 57 -20.31 18.08 7.78
CA ARG A 57 -20.82 16.80 8.31
C ARG A 57 -21.95 16.22 7.46
N SER A 58 -23.07 15.84 8.08
CA SER A 58 -24.21 15.20 7.40
C SER A 58 -24.84 16.09 6.32
N ASN A 59 -24.69 17.41 6.38
CA ASN A 59 -25.18 18.31 5.35
C ASN A 59 -24.28 18.33 4.10
N ALA A 60 -23.00 17.98 4.26
CA ALA A 60 -22.01 17.98 3.19
C ALA A 60 -21.93 16.66 2.40
N VAL A 61 -22.82 15.68 2.67
CA VAL A 61 -22.81 14.36 2.02
C VAL A 61 -24.16 13.94 1.44
N VAL A 62 -24.22 13.40 0.21
CA VAL A 62 -25.46 12.90 -0.39
C VAL A 62 -25.88 11.55 0.20
N ALA A 63 -24.99 10.55 0.18
CA ALA A 63 -25.23 9.21 0.73
C ALA A 63 -24.09 8.81 1.69
N ALA A 64 -24.42 8.23 2.84
CA ALA A 64 -23.42 7.85 3.83
C ALA A 64 -23.77 6.54 4.56
N PHE A 65 -22.76 5.68 4.75
CA PHE A 65 -22.89 4.39 5.42
C PHE A 65 -21.80 4.26 6.51
N GLN A 66 -22.19 3.93 7.74
CA GLN A 66 -21.25 3.69 8.83
C GLN A 66 -21.47 2.32 9.45
N ALA A 67 -20.39 1.57 9.63
CA ALA A 67 -20.38 0.35 10.42
C ALA A 67 -19.69 0.57 11.77
N ASN A 68 -20.35 0.16 12.85
CA ASN A 68 -19.85 0.23 14.22
C ASN A 68 -19.38 1.65 14.67
N PRO A 69 -20.09 2.75 14.34
CA PRO A 69 -19.63 4.09 14.69
C PRO A 69 -19.67 4.31 16.21
N GLU A 70 -18.69 5.03 16.75
CA GLU A 70 -18.76 5.55 18.13
C GLU A 70 -19.83 6.64 18.26
N LYS A 71 -19.99 7.45 17.20
CA LYS A 71 -20.99 8.51 17.08
C LYS A 71 -21.83 8.32 15.81
N PRO A 72 -22.97 7.62 15.90
CA PRO A 72 -23.83 7.38 14.74
C PRO A 72 -24.26 8.68 14.06
N PHE A 73 -24.15 8.73 12.73
CA PHE A 73 -24.54 9.86 11.87
C PHE A 73 -23.67 11.13 12.01
N ASP A 74 -22.58 11.06 12.78
CA ASP A 74 -21.58 12.13 12.87
C ASP A 74 -20.47 11.90 11.82
N PHE A 75 -20.75 12.28 10.58
CA PHE A 75 -19.80 12.11 9.48
C PHE A 75 -18.77 13.25 9.49
N PRO A 76 -17.46 12.99 9.52
CA PRO A 76 -16.43 14.01 9.70
C PRO A 76 -16.06 14.76 8.39
N ILE A 77 -17.04 15.09 7.53
CA ILE A 77 -16.79 15.94 6.35
C ILE A 77 -16.58 17.38 6.83
N LEU A 78 -15.40 17.96 6.54
CA LEU A 78 -14.82 19.16 7.16
C LEU A 78 -14.58 19.04 8.68
N GLY A 79 -15.53 18.50 9.44
CA GLY A 79 -15.31 18.03 10.81
C GLY A 79 -14.92 19.09 11.85
N PHE A 80 -14.98 20.38 11.51
CA PHE A 80 -14.64 21.49 12.41
C PHE A 80 -15.45 21.41 13.70
N ASN A 81 -14.77 21.71 14.81
CA ASN A 81 -15.38 21.80 16.14
C ASN A 81 -15.53 23.26 16.58
N THR A 82 -14.66 24.15 16.10
CA THR A 82 -14.73 25.59 16.37
C THR A 82 -14.61 26.43 15.09
N LEU A 83 -14.90 27.72 15.21
CA LEU A 83 -14.77 28.66 14.09
C LEU A 83 -13.30 28.83 13.66
N GLU A 84 -12.39 28.80 14.63
CA GLU A 84 -10.95 28.95 14.43
C GLU A 84 -10.36 27.82 13.57
N ASP A 85 -10.93 26.62 13.62
CA ASP A 85 -10.51 25.49 12.76
C ASP A 85 -10.61 25.85 11.26
N MET A 86 -11.55 26.75 10.89
CA MET A 86 -11.73 27.21 9.52
C MET A 86 -10.60 28.10 9.01
N ALA A 87 -9.77 28.66 9.91
CA ALA A 87 -8.59 29.42 9.56
C ALA A 87 -7.38 28.51 9.24
N VAL A 88 -7.40 27.27 9.75
CA VAL A 88 -6.32 26.29 9.54
C VAL A 88 -6.54 25.50 8.25
N TYR A 89 -7.78 25.09 7.97
CA TYR A 89 -8.14 24.37 6.75
C TYR A 89 -8.96 25.26 5.81
N SER A 90 -8.37 25.65 4.68
CA SER A 90 -8.97 26.58 3.73
C SER A 90 -10.01 25.94 2.80
N ASP A 91 -9.92 24.64 2.56
CA ASP A 91 -10.75 23.96 1.57
C ASP A 91 -12.18 23.73 2.10
N ARG A 92 -13.13 23.52 1.18
CA ARG A 92 -14.56 23.38 1.48
C ARG A 92 -15.08 22.13 0.78
N ASP A 93 -15.18 21.04 1.54
CA ASP A 93 -15.40 19.71 1.01
C ASP A 93 -16.89 19.39 0.85
N SER A 94 -17.20 18.62 -0.17
CA SER A 94 -18.51 18.04 -0.46
C SER A 94 -18.32 16.62 -0.95
N VAL A 95 -19.21 15.71 -0.53
CA VAL A 95 -19.05 14.26 -0.75
C VAL A 95 -20.32 13.66 -1.36
N GLY A 96 -20.20 12.94 -2.47
CA GLY A 96 -21.31 12.18 -3.03
C GLY A 96 -21.63 10.92 -2.22
N LEU A 97 -20.60 10.15 -1.87
CA LEU A 97 -20.72 8.91 -1.10
C LEU A 97 -19.65 8.86 -0.01
N TYR A 98 -20.08 8.72 1.24
CA TYR A 98 -19.20 8.47 2.39
C TYR A 98 -19.42 7.05 2.91
N ALA A 99 -18.33 6.34 3.20
CA ALA A 99 -18.39 5.03 3.81
C ALA A 99 -17.30 4.90 4.87
N ASP A 100 -17.67 4.49 6.07
CA ASP A 100 -16.71 4.16 7.12
C ASP A 100 -17.05 2.85 7.84
N ASN A 101 -16.03 2.34 8.52
CA ASN A 101 -16.14 1.23 9.44
C ASN A 101 -15.14 1.49 10.56
N THR A 102 -15.63 1.59 11.79
CA THR A 102 -14.79 1.78 12.96
C THR A 102 -14.64 0.45 13.68
N ALA A 103 -13.42 0.00 13.97
CA ALA A 103 -13.26 -1.18 14.81
C ALA A 103 -13.79 -0.86 16.21
N PRO A 104 -14.76 -1.64 16.75
CA PRO A 104 -15.26 -1.38 18.09
C PRO A 104 -14.17 -1.68 19.12
N VAL A 105 -14.15 -0.90 20.21
CA VAL A 105 -13.35 -1.22 21.40
C VAL A 105 -13.86 -2.53 22.00
N LEU A 106 -12.94 -3.42 22.37
CA LEU A 106 -13.25 -4.68 23.06
C LEU A 106 -13.95 -4.37 24.40
N LYS A 107 -15.18 -4.83 24.55
CA LYS A 107 -16.02 -4.60 25.73
C LYS A 107 -15.79 -5.71 26.74
N ALA A 108 -15.93 -5.38 28.03
CA ALA A 108 -15.73 -6.36 29.10
C ALA A 108 -16.66 -7.59 28.99
N TRP A 109 -17.90 -7.42 28.52
CA TRP A 109 -18.85 -8.52 28.34
C TRP A 109 -18.49 -9.43 27.15
N GLU A 110 -17.61 -8.99 26.25
CA GLU A 110 -17.10 -9.80 25.13
C GLU A 110 -15.99 -10.75 25.58
N ILE A 111 -15.66 -10.76 26.87
CA ILE A 111 -14.65 -11.61 27.49
C ILE A 111 -15.33 -12.53 28.49
N LEU A 112 -15.19 -13.84 28.28
CA LEU A 112 -15.61 -14.86 29.24
C LEU A 112 -14.38 -15.52 29.87
N ASN A 113 -14.32 -15.50 31.19
CA ASN A 113 -13.27 -16.16 31.96
C ASN A 113 -13.76 -17.48 32.54
N LYS A 114 -12.81 -18.30 33.02
CA LYS A 114 -13.08 -19.56 33.75
C LYS A 114 -14.13 -20.43 33.06
N THR A 115 -13.95 -20.63 31.76
CA THR A 115 -14.95 -21.30 30.94
C THR A 115 -14.83 -22.82 31.04
N GLU A 116 -15.96 -23.53 30.99
CA GLU A 116 -15.99 -24.98 30.83
C GLU A 116 -16.61 -25.32 29.48
N PHE A 117 -16.05 -26.34 28.82
CA PHE A 117 -16.47 -26.73 27.49
C PHE A 117 -16.98 -28.17 27.47
N THR A 118 -17.96 -28.40 26.61
CA THR A 118 -18.26 -29.71 26.05
C THR A 118 -18.11 -29.64 24.54
N LEU A 119 -18.42 -30.73 23.83
CA LEU A 119 -18.43 -30.71 22.36
C LEU A 119 -19.30 -29.59 21.78
N THR A 120 -20.43 -29.26 22.40
CA THR A 120 -21.45 -28.35 21.83
C THR A 120 -21.90 -27.25 22.78
N THR A 121 -21.20 -27.05 23.91
CA THR A 121 -21.58 -26.03 24.87
C THR A 121 -20.38 -25.38 25.52
N LEU A 122 -20.58 -24.14 25.95
CA LEU A 122 -19.67 -23.30 26.72
C LEU A 122 -20.42 -22.81 27.96
N ILE A 123 -19.84 -23.02 29.13
CA ILE A 123 -20.41 -22.62 30.43
C ILE A 123 -19.48 -21.59 31.06
N SER A 124 -20.05 -20.48 31.57
CA SER A 124 -19.33 -19.45 32.31
C SER A 124 -20.31 -18.56 33.05
N GLU A 125 -19.95 -18.09 34.24
CA GLU A 125 -20.74 -17.12 35.02
C GLU A 125 -20.71 -15.72 34.40
N ASP A 126 -19.72 -15.42 33.53
CA ASP A 126 -19.56 -14.12 32.88
C ASP A 126 -20.53 -13.90 31.70
N ILE A 127 -21.33 -14.91 31.34
CA ILE A 127 -22.23 -14.87 30.19
C ILE A 127 -23.35 -13.84 30.41
N ASN A 128 -23.38 -12.83 29.54
CA ASN A 128 -24.45 -11.85 29.47
C ASN A 128 -25.43 -12.18 28.33
N GLU A 129 -26.54 -12.84 28.69
CA GLU A 129 -27.59 -13.27 27.78
C GLU A 129 -28.35 -12.13 27.07
N GLN A 130 -28.27 -10.89 27.57
CA GLN A 130 -28.88 -9.73 26.92
C GLN A 130 -27.99 -9.11 25.83
N LYS A 131 -26.68 -9.41 25.82
CA LYS A 131 -25.72 -8.85 24.86
C LYS A 131 -25.27 -9.86 23.82
N ILE A 132 -25.17 -11.13 24.19
CA ILE A 132 -24.71 -12.20 23.30
C ILE A 132 -25.88 -12.68 22.45
N GLN A 133 -25.68 -12.75 21.13
CA GLN A 133 -26.72 -13.12 20.17
C GLN A 133 -26.30 -14.35 19.36
N PRO A 134 -27.28 -15.14 18.87
CA PRO A 134 -27.01 -16.17 17.86
C PRO A 134 -26.21 -15.61 16.68
N GLY A 135 -25.22 -16.38 16.23
CA GLY A 135 -24.30 -16.03 15.14
C GLY A 135 -23.05 -15.25 15.51
N MET A 136 -22.94 -14.75 16.74
CA MET A 136 -21.67 -14.22 17.22
C MET A 136 -20.59 -15.30 17.21
N ILE A 137 -19.41 -14.95 16.68
CA ILE A 137 -18.24 -15.84 16.61
C ILE A 137 -17.62 -15.97 18.00
N LEU A 138 -17.15 -17.15 18.36
CA LEU A 138 -16.44 -17.40 19.63
C LEU A 138 -15.03 -17.85 19.31
N ASN A 139 -14.03 -17.25 19.95
CA ASN A 139 -12.64 -17.69 19.85
C ASN A 139 -12.02 -17.82 21.23
N THR A 140 -11.35 -18.94 21.51
CA THR A 140 -10.47 -18.99 22.69
C THR A 140 -9.24 -18.11 22.47
N GLU A 141 -8.71 -17.55 23.56
CA GLU A 141 -7.38 -16.95 23.57
C GLU A 141 -6.26 -18.01 23.60
N GLY A 142 -5.04 -17.59 23.29
CA GLY A 142 -3.84 -18.44 23.19
C GLY A 142 -3.32 -18.61 21.76
N GLU A 143 -2.17 -19.26 21.61
CA GLU A 143 -1.54 -19.52 20.30
C GLU A 143 -2.39 -20.43 19.41
N THR A 144 -2.96 -21.49 20.00
CA THR A 144 -3.88 -22.37 19.29
C THR A 144 -5.32 -22.01 19.65
N LYS A 145 -5.98 -21.28 18.75
CA LYS A 145 -7.37 -20.87 18.95
C LYS A 145 -8.33 -22.01 18.63
N TRP A 146 -9.39 -22.09 19.41
CA TRP A 146 -10.57 -22.86 19.08
C TRP A 146 -11.69 -21.91 18.71
N THR A 147 -12.38 -22.20 17.60
CA THR A 147 -13.42 -21.32 17.07
C THR A 147 -14.77 -22.03 17.00
N SER A 148 -15.83 -21.26 17.24
CA SER A 148 -17.22 -21.69 17.11
C SER A 148 -18.12 -20.47 16.86
N TYR A 149 -19.44 -20.68 16.90
CA TYR A 149 -20.42 -19.61 16.90
C TYR A 149 -21.61 -19.95 17.82
N VAL A 150 -22.31 -18.92 18.26
CA VAL A 150 -23.47 -19.04 19.15
C VAL A 150 -24.68 -19.56 18.36
N LEU A 151 -25.28 -20.67 18.79
CA LEU A 151 -26.61 -21.10 18.33
C LEU A 151 -27.72 -20.54 19.23
N GLN A 152 -27.49 -20.59 20.53
CA GLN A 152 -28.44 -20.16 21.55
C GLN A 152 -27.68 -19.74 22.81
N VAL A 153 -28.22 -18.75 23.52
CA VAL A 153 -27.70 -18.31 24.82
C VAL A 153 -28.77 -18.57 25.87
N ASN A 154 -28.35 -19.19 26.97
CA ASN A 154 -29.12 -19.37 28.19
C ASN A 154 -28.27 -18.84 29.35
N LYS A 155 -28.88 -18.75 30.54
CA LYS A 155 -28.17 -18.35 31.76
C LYS A 155 -26.93 -19.20 31.97
N ASN A 156 -25.77 -18.55 32.03
CA ASN A 156 -24.44 -19.13 32.20
C ASN A 156 -24.05 -20.19 31.17
N LYS A 157 -24.76 -20.31 30.04
CA LYS A 157 -24.53 -21.37 29.06
C LYS A 157 -24.80 -20.91 27.64
N ILE A 158 -23.80 -21.08 26.77
CA ILE A 158 -23.92 -20.92 25.33
C ILE A 158 -23.95 -22.30 24.67
N ILE A 159 -24.91 -22.51 23.78
CA ILE A 159 -24.97 -23.69 22.91
C ILE A 159 -24.28 -23.35 21.59
N THR A 160 -23.44 -24.26 21.11
CA THR A 160 -22.62 -24.14 19.90
C THR A 160 -22.76 -25.40 19.03
N PRO A 161 -22.45 -25.36 17.73
CA PRO A 161 -22.54 -26.54 16.86
C PRO A 161 -21.37 -27.53 17.03
N GLY A 162 -20.36 -27.19 17.84
CA GLY A 162 -19.04 -27.82 17.79
C GLY A 162 -17.91 -26.80 17.86
N TRP A 163 -16.71 -27.23 18.24
CA TRP A 163 -15.50 -26.41 18.22
C TRP A 163 -14.51 -26.91 17.18
N ILE A 164 -13.88 -25.99 16.46
CA ILE A 164 -12.82 -26.29 15.49
C ILE A 164 -11.49 -25.75 16.00
N ASN A 165 -10.48 -26.62 16.07
CA ASN A 165 -9.13 -26.20 16.35
C ASN A 165 -8.53 -25.52 15.10
N THR A 166 -8.14 -24.26 15.23
CA THR A 166 -7.65 -23.46 14.09
C THR A 166 -6.30 -23.93 13.54
N LYS A 167 -5.51 -24.68 14.32
CA LYS A 167 -4.22 -25.25 13.89
C LYS A 167 -4.41 -26.59 13.18
N THR A 168 -5.17 -27.51 13.79
CA THR A 168 -5.35 -28.88 13.23
C THR A 168 -6.52 -28.98 12.24
N LYS A 169 -7.40 -27.96 12.20
CA LYS A 169 -8.64 -27.93 11.40
C LYS A 169 -9.66 -29.02 11.76
N GLN A 170 -9.49 -29.69 12.90
CA GLN A 170 -10.36 -30.77 13.35
C GLN A 170 -11.36 -30.32 14.42
N LYS A 171 -12.47 -31.05 14.52
CA LYS A 171 -13.42 -30.90 15.63
C LYS A 171 -12.83 -31.41 16.93
N GLY A 172 -13.19 -30.79 18.05
CA GLY A 172 -12.77 -31.26 19.37
C GLY A 172 -13.36 -30.42 20.50
N ILE A 173 -12.76 -30.50 21.69
CA ILE A 173 -13.15 -29.73 22.86
C ILE A 173 -11.99 -28.79 23.21
N PRO A 174 -12.22 -27.48 23.37
CA PRO A 174 -11.19 -26.56 23.84
C PRO A 174 -10.75 -26.89 25.27
N PRO A 175 -9.52 -26.51 25.68
CA PRO A 175 -9.09 -26.68 27.06
C PRO A 175 -9.98 -25.89 28.05
N SER A 176 -10.51 -26.56 29.08
CA SER A 176 -11.23 -25.88 30.16
C SER A 176 -10.38 -24.80 30.83
N GLY A 177 -11.01 -23.74 31.31
CA GLY A 177 -10.38 -22.56 31.88
C GLY A 177 -9.91 -21.54 30.85
N SER A 178 -9.95 -21.86 29.54
CA SER A 178 -9.55 -20.91 28.50
C SER A 178 -10.40 -19.63 28.54
N LYS A 179 -9.79 -18.49 28.31
CA LYS A 179 -10.53 -17.24 28.08
C LYS A 179 -11.17 -17.28 26.69
N VAL A 180 -12.42 -16.85 26.57
CA VAL A 180 -13.14 -16.78 25.29
C VAL A 180 -13.44 -15.33 24.95
N LEU A 181 -13.12 -14.95 23.72
CA LEU A 181 -13.54 -13.71 23.10
C LEU A 181 -14.80 -13.94 22.28
N ILE A 182 -15.81 -13.10 22.52
CA ILE A 182 -17.08 -13.08 21.80
C ILE A 182 -17.00 -12.02 20.69
N ASN A 183 -17.42 -12.43 19.51
CA ASN A 183 -17.44 -11.68 18.26
C ASN A 183 -16.18 -10.82 17.98
N PRO A 184 -14.96 -11.37 18.09
CA PRO A 184 -13.75 -10.57 17.94
C PRO A 184 -13.59 -10.09 16.49
N ILE A 185 -13.76 -8.78 16.27
CA ILE A 185 -13.53 -8.14 14.97
C ILE A 185 -12.03 -7.85 14.83
N THR A 186 -11.35 -8.62 13.98
CA THR A 186 -9.89 -8.49 13.76
C THR A 186 -9.51 -7.86 12.42
N LYS A 187 -10.50 -7.63 11.55
CA LYS A 187 -10.34 -6.98 10.26
C LYS A 187 -11.63 -6.27 9.88
N ILE A 188 -11.51 -5.06 9.38
CA ILE A 188 -12.62 -4.23 8.94
C ILE A 188 -12.40 -3.75 7.50
N TRP A 189 -13.49 -3.48 6.80
CA TRP A 189 -13.52 -2.88 5.48
C TRP A 189 -14.54 -1.75 5.49
N ALA A 190 -14.17 -0.58 4.98
CA ALA A 190 -15.13 0.51 4.76
C ALA A 190 -15.98 0.24 3.52
N THR A 191 -15.35 -0.22 2.44
CA THR A 191 -16.00 -0.66 1.20
C THR A 191 -15.34 -1.94 0.69
N ASN A 192 -16.12 -2.77 0.00
CA ASN A 192 -15.63 -3.99 -0.66
C ASN A 192 -16.32 -4.14 -2.03
N PHE A 193 -15.62 -3.76 -3.09
CA PHE A 193 -16.13 -3.82 -4.47
C PHE A 193 -15.75 -5.16 -5.10
N ASN A 194 -16.73 -5.91 -5.58
CA ASN A 194 -16.53 -7.22 -6.20
C ASN A 194 -17.37 -7.34 -7.46
N ILE A 195 -16.84 -8.01 -8.48
CA ILE A 195 -17.55 -8.39 -9.69
C ILE A 195 -17.37 -9.88 -9.93
N PHE A 196 -18.42 -10.53 -10.41
CA PHE A 196 -18.43 -11.96 -10.70
C PHE A 196 -18.88 -12.15 -12.15
N LEU A 197 -18.09 -12.90 -12.93
CA LEU A 197 -18.43 -13.30 -14.30
C LEU A 197 -18.63 -14.82 -14.32
N PRO A 198 -19.89 -15.32 -14.27
CA PRO A 198 -20.16 -16.75 -14.37
C PRO A 198 -19.74 -17.31 -15.73
N GLU A 199 -19.42 -18.60 -15.77
CA GLU A 199 -18.96 -19.31 -16.99
C GLU A 199 -19.93 -19.16 -18.17
N ASN A 200 -21.24 -19.19 -17.90
CA ASN A 200 -22.28 -19.07 -18.92
C ASN A 200 -22.77 -17.61 -19.14
N SER A 201 -22.02 -16.60 -18.67
CA SER A 201 -22.37 -15.20 -18.90
C SER A 201 -21.89 -14.71 -20.27
N LEU A 202 -22.64 -13.80 -20.89
CA LEU A 202 -22.24 -13.16 -22.15
C LEU A 202 -21.17 -12.08 -21.97
N ALA A 203 -20.92 -11.64 -20.73
CA ALA A 203 -19.99 -10.55 -20.45
C ALA A 203 -18.54 -11.06 -20.50
N HIS A 204 -17.71 -10.42 -21.34
CA HIS A 204 -16.29 -10.74 -21.49
C HIS A 204 -15.36 -9.65 -20.89
N SER A 205 -15.93 -8.61 -20.32
CA SER A 205 -15.20 -7.50 -19.68
C SER A 205 -15.96 -7.01 -18.44
N ALA A 206 -15.22 -6.43 -17.50
CA ALA A 206 -15.73 -5.99 -16.21
C ALA A 206 -14.84 -4.88 -15.65
N ALA A 207 -15.43 -3.92 -14.94
CA ALA A 207 -14.73 -2.92 -14.14
C ALA A 207 -15.22 -3.00 -12.69
N ILE A 208 -14.30 -3.20 -11.75
CA ILE A 208 -14.63 -3.28 -10.30
C ILE A 208 -14.95 -1.87 -9.77
N GLN A 209 -14.21 -0.87 -10.24
CA GLN A 209 -14.40 0.54 -9.95
C GLN A 209 -13.94 1.35 -11.16
N GLU A 210 -14.73 2.34 -11.57
CA GLU A 210 -14.40 3.30 -12.62
C GLU A 210 -14.57 4.72 -12.06
N ASN A 211 -13.50 5.52 -12.14
CA ASN A 211 -13.51 6.93 -11.72
C ASN A 211 -13.27 7.80 -12.96
N GLY A 212 -14.20 8.70 -13.27
CA GLY A 212 -14.11 9.62 -14.40
C GLY A 212 -13.90 11.07 -13.96
N LEU A 213 -13.19 11.86 -14.78
CA LEU A 213 -12.99 13.29 -14.57
C LEU A 213 -13.24 14.06 -15.88
N ILE A 214 -14.00 15.15 -15.78
CA ILE A 214 -14.04 16.21 -16.79
C ILE A 214 -13.56 17.50 -16.11
N ASN A 215 -12.37 17.99 -16.48
CA ASN A 215 -11.86 19.27 -15.99
C ASN A 215 -11.92 20.32 -17.12
N ALA A 216 -12.93 21.18 -17.06
CA ALA A 216 -13.09 22.33 -17.96
C ALA A 216 -12.73 23.67 -17.30
N LYS A 217 -12.13 23.66 -16.10
CA LYS A 217 -11.97 24.86 -15.26
C LYS A 217 -10.52 25.32 -15.10
N ILE A 218 -9.59 24.39 -14.91
CA ILE A 218 -8.19 24.70 -14.57
C ILE A 218 -7.26 24.07 -15.60
N GLN A 219 -6.44 24.87 -16.28
CA GLN A 219 -5.53 24.38 -17.33
C GLN A 219 -4.35 23.57 -16.76
N LEU A 220 -3.83 23.97 -15.60
CA LEU A 220 -2.70 23.32 -14.92
C LEU A 220 -3.08 23.08 -13.45
N PRO A 221 -3.81 22.00 -13.14
CA PRO A 221 -4.28 21.73 -11.79
C PRO A 221 -3.15 21.30 -10.85
N ASN A 222 -3.15 21.85 -9.64
CA ASN A 222 -2.21 21.43 -8.58
C ASN A 222 -2.75 20.27 -7.73
N ALA A 223 -4.07 20.03 -7.73
CA ALA A 223 -4.73 18.98 -6.95
C ALA A 223 -6.02 18.51 -7.66
N LEU A 224 -5.88 17.67 -8.70
CA LEU A 224 -6.99 16.93 -9.32
C LEU A 224 -6.58 15.46 -9.40
N ASN A 225 -7.04 14.68 -8.43
CA ASN A 225 -6.59 13.31 -8.20
C ASN A 225 -7.70 12.32 -8.60
N GLY A 226 -7.34 11.21 -9.27
CA GLY A 226 -8.29 10.13 -9.57
C GLY A 226 -8.57 9.22 -8.38
N ILE A 227 -7.53 8.92 -7.60
CA ILE A 227 -7.59 8.26 -6.30
C ILE A 227 -6.58 8.97 -5.41
N ASP A 228 -7.03 9.52 -4.30
CA ASP A 228 -6.18 10.10 -3.26
C ASP A 228 -6.21 9.21 -2.03
N THR A 229 -5.04 8.68 -1.64
CA THR A 229 -4.92 7.77 -0.50
C THR A 229 -4.05 8.40 0.56
N VAL A 230 -4.69 8.78 1.67
CA VAL A 230 -4.06 9.56 2.73
C VAL A 230 -4.06 8.82 4.06
N ILE A 231 -3.00 9.03 4.85
CA ILE A 231 -3.02 8.72 6.28
C ILE A 231 -3.54 9.96 6.99
N LEU A 232 -4.63 9.80 7.74
CA LEU A 232 -5.29 10.95 8.37
C LEU A 232 -4.37 11.60 9.43
N PRO A 233 -4.39 12.94 9.61
CA PRO A 233 -3.46 13.64 10.49
C PRO A 233 -3.44 13.16 11.94
N GLN A 234 -4.56 12.66 12.45
CA GLN A 234 -4.69 12.11 13.81
C GLN A 234 -4.06 10.71 14.00
N SER A 235 -3.54 10.09 12.93
CA SER A 235 -2.93 8.76 12.98
C SER A 235 -1.61 8.80 13.75
N LYS A 236 -1.46 7.93 14.75
CA LYS A 236 -0.21 7.80 15.53
C LYS A 236 0.88 7.01 14.79
N TYR A 237 0.49 6.18 13.83
CA TYR A 237 1.36 5.29 13.07
C TYR A 237 1.03 5.39 11.58
N GLY A 238 2.00 5.01 10.74
CA GLY A 238 1.83 4.99 9.28
C GLY A 238 1.04 3.78 8.76
N GLY A 239 0.92 3.69 7.43
CA GLY A 239 0.32 2.55 6.71
C GLY A 239 1.38 1.69 6.02
N THR A 240 1.02 0.46 5.65
CA THR A 240 1.93 -0.49 4.97
C THR A 240 2.03 -0.25 3.47
N ALA A 241 0.91 -0.02 2.79
CA ALA A 241 0.86 0.22 1.34
C ALA A 241 -0.35 1.09 1.01
N ALA A 242 -0.13 2.15 0.21
CA ALA A 242 -1.22 3.00 -0.30
C ALA A 242 -1.98 2.32 -1.47
N TYR A 243 -1.27 1.50 -2.24
CA TYR A 243 -1.86 0.64 -3.27
C TYR A 243 -1.27 -0.77 -3.15
N LEU A 244 -2.12 -1.79 -3.23
CA LEU A 244 -1.70 -3.19 -3.13
C LEU A 244 -2.50 -4.07 -4.10
N ALA A 245 -1.86 -4.51 -5.17
CA ALA A 245 -2.38 -5.56 -6.05
C ALA A 245 -1.87 -6.92 -5.57
N ARG A 246 -2.76 -7.90 -5.38
CA ARG A 246 -2.41 -9.27 -4.97
C ARG A 246 -3.12 -10.30 -5.83
N SER A 247 -2.38 -11.34 -6.19
CA SER A 247 -2.89 -12.52 -6.90
C SER A 247 -3.39 -13.58 -5.90
N ALA A 248 -4.18 -14.54 -6.37
CA ALA A 248 -4.67 -15.62 -5.52
C ALA A 248 -3.50 -16.53 -5.10
N VAL A 249 -3.43 -16.83 -3.79
CA VAL A 249 -2.40 -17.73 -3.22
C VAL A 249 -2.91 -19.16 -3.04
N ASP A 250 -4.23 -19.34 -3.01
CA ASP A 250 -4.97 -20.59 -2.95
C ASP A 250 -5.97 -20.71 -4.12
N GLY A 251 -6.72 -21.82 -4.17
CA GLY A 251 -7.56 -22.15 -5.33
C GLY A 251 -6.75 -22.42 -6.60
N TYR A 252 -7.27 -22.04 -7.77
CA TYR A 252 -6.60 -22.18 -9.08
C TYR A 252 -5.41 -21.23 -9.29
N LYS A 253 -4.96 -20.50 -8.25
CA LYS A 253 -3.75 -19.65 -8.21
C LYS A 253 -3.63 -18.67 -9.39
N GLN A 254 -4.76 -18.11 -9.81
CA GLN A 254 -4.78 -17.12 -10.89
C GLN A 254 -4.06 -15.84 -10.46
N ARG A 255 -3.46 -15.17 -11.45
CA ARG A 255 -2.61 -14.00 -11.23
C ARG A 255 -2.99 -12.83 -12.12
N TRP A 256 -2.74 -11.62 -11.62
CA TRP A 256 -2.74 -10.44 -12.45
C TRP A 256 -1.65 -10.57 -13.52
N LEU A 257 -1.99 -10.30 -14.78
CA LEU A 257 -1.00 -10.20 -15.85
C LEU A 257 -0.15 -8.93 -15.70
N VAL A 258 -0.77 -7.86 -15.19
CA VAL A 258 -0.14 -6.56 -14.95
C VAL A 258 -0.66 -6.03 -13.62
N GLY A 259 0.24 -5.72 -12.69
CA GLY A 259 -0.13 -5.16 -11.37
C GLY A 259 -0.35 -3.65 -11.37
N PHE A 260 0.20 -2.94 -12.36
CA PHE A 260 -0.02 -1.51 -12.61
C PHE A 260 0.12 -1.25 -14.11
N MET A 261 -0.87 -0.59 -14.72
CA MET A 261 -0.85 -0.23 -16.14
C MET A 261 -1.19 1.24 -16.31
N SER A 262 -0.35 1.96 -17.07
CA SER A 262 -0.53 3.36 -17.42
C SER A 262 -0.55 3.49 -18.95
N GLN A 263 -1.58 4.12 -19.52
CA GLN A 263 -1.78 4.23 -20.97
C GLN A 263 -2.03 5.69 -21.36
N GLY A 264 -1.24 6.21 -22.31
CA GLY A 264 -1.43 7.56 -22.87
C GLY A 264 -1.04 8.73 -21.97
N ASN A 265 -0.48 8.47 -20.79
CA ASN A 265 -0.07 9.51 -19.84
C ASN A 265 1.26 10.18 -20.24
N GLU A 266 1.42 11.46 -19.91
CA GLU A 266 2.66 12.20 -20.14
C GLU A 266 3.80 11.69 -19.24
N VAL A 267 3.49 11.42 -17.97
CA VAL A 267 4.39 10.78 -17.00
C VAL A 267 3.66 9.61 -16.36
N ASN A 268 4.20 8.40 -16.52
CA ASN A 268 3.58 7.18 -16.01
C ASN A 268 3.82 6.94 -14.51
N PHE A 269 5.01 7.29 -14.01
CA PHE A 269 5.41 7.16 -12.62
C PHE A 269 6.24 8.37 -12.22
N ARG A 270 5.91 8.96 -11.06
CA ARG A 270 6.63 10.09 -10.47
C ARG A 270 6.77 9.85 -8.97
N SER A 271 8.00 9.97 -8.48
CA SER A 271 8.31 10.05 -7.06
C SER A 271 8.89 11.43 -6.77
N SER A 272 8.47 12.09 -5.70
CA SER A 272 8.93 13.43 -5.31
C SER A 272 8.76 13.67 -3.81
N ASP A 273 9.54 14.60 -3.28
CA ASP A 273 9.43 15.07 -1.91
C ASP A 273 8.11 15.79 -1.64
N SER A 274 7.69 15.78 -0.37
CA SER A 274 6.79 16.79 0.17
C SER A 274 7.59 17.91 0.85
N LEU A 275 6.91 18.91 1.42
CA LEU A 275 7.58 19.96 2.20
C LEU A 275 8.30 19.45 3.46
N ILE A 276 7.96 18.24 3.93
CA ILE A 276 8.42 17.72 5.23
C ILE A 276 9.12 16.36 5.09
N ASN A 277 8.70 15.53 4.12
CA ASN A 277 9.14 14.14 4.00
C ASN A 277 9.73 13.87 2.60
N SER A 278 10.78 13.04 2.57
CA SER A 278 11.44 12.56 1.35
C SER A 278 11.44 11.03 1.29
N PRO A 279 11.20 10.41 0.11
CA PRO A 279 11.34 8.97 -0.04
C PRO A 279 12.83 8.58 0.03
N SER A 280 13.16 7.58 0.84
CA SER A 280 14.54 7.04 0.91
C SER A 280 14.92 6.26 -0.35
N VAL A 281 13.95 5.69 -1.07
CA VAL A 281 14.14 4.91 -2.31
C VAL A 281 13.04 5.28 -3.30
N GLY A 282 13.41 5.58 -4.55
CA GLY A 282 12.47 5.97 -5.61
C GLY A 282 11.83 4.80 -6.38
N PHE A 283 12.52 3.67 -6.45
CA PHE A 283 12.05 2.40 -7.00
C PHE A 283 12.73 1.25 -6.25
N PHE A 284 11.95 0.32 -5.71
CA PHE A 284 12.45 -0.83 -4.95
C PHE A 284 11.82 -2.11 -5.51
N GLU A 285 12.67 -3.07 -5.86
CA GLU A 285 12.30 -4.38 -6.38
C GLU A 285 12.94 -5.41 -5.44
N ASP A 286 12.14 -6.33 -4.91
CA ASP A 286 12.56 -7.36 -3.95
C ASP A 286 11.83 -8.67 -4.26
N SER A 287 11.88 -9.09 -5.52
CA SER A 287 11.30 -10.37 -5.94
C SER A 287 12.33 -11.28 -6.59
N ASN A 288 11.93 -12.54 -6.78
CA ASN A 288 12.71 -13.53 -7.53
C ASN A 288 12.36 -13.49 -9.04
N ALA A 289 12.05 -12.31 -9.58
CA ALA A 289 11.75 -12.15 -11.00
C ALA A 289 12.95 -12.53 -11.88
N GLN A 290 12.68 -13.07 -13.07
CA GLN A 290 13.73 -13.36 -14.05
C GLN A 290 14.43 -12.08 -14.51
N ASP A 291 13.66 -11.00 -14.71
CA ASP A 291 14.15 -9.68 -15.12
C ASP A 291 13.55 -8.61 -14.19
N GLY A 292 14.38 -7.76 -13.57
CA GLY A 292 13.90 -6.70 -12.66
C GLY A 292 13.34 -5.47 -13.37
N MET A 293 14.01 -5.02 -14.45
CA MET A 293 13.53 -3.95 -15.33
C MET A 293 13.77 -4.32 -16.79
N VAL A 294 12.73 -4.21 -17.63
CA VAL A 294 12.81 -4.53 -19.06
C VAL A 294 12.46 -3.30 -19.90
N PHE A 295 13.35 -2.96 -20.84
CA PHE A 295 13.13 -1.94 -21.85
C PHE A 295 13.08 -2.59 -23.23
N SER A 296 11.92 -2.57 -23.90
CA SER A 296 11.74 -3.24 -25.19
C SER A 296 12.31 -2.47 -26.40
N GLY A 297 13.17 -1.48 -26.18
CA GLY A 297 13.83 -0.68 -27.23
C GLY A 297 12.95 0.26 -28.05
N LYS A 298 11.71 0.51 -27.60
CA LYS A 298 10.77 1.42 -28.29
C LYS A 298 10.85 2.88 -27.81
N ASN A 299 11.72 3.19 -26.84
CA ASN A 299 11.94 4.56 -26.41
C ASN A 299 12.52 5.39 -27.57
N LYS A 300 12.09 6.65 -27.71
CA LYS A 300 12.49 7.47 -28.87
C LYS A 300 13.92 8.01 -28.79
N GLN A 301 14.45 8.20 -27.58
CA GLN A 301 15.74 8.87 -27.38
C GLN A 301 16.66 8.15 -26.39
N ASN A 302 16.18 7.90 -25.17
CA ASN A 302 16.94 7.22 -24.12
C ASN A 302 16.00 6.30 -23.33
N SER A 303 16.50 5.16 -22.85
CA SER A 303 15.80 4.30 -21.91
C SER A 303 16.08 4.69 -20.46
N ILE A 304 17.31 5.15 -20.15
CA ILE A 304 17.67 5.64 -18.82
C ILE A 304 18.47 6.95 -18.95
N VAL A 305 18.18 7.93 -18.09
CA VAL A 305 18.85 9.23 -18.08
C VAL A 305 19.10 9.67 -16.64
N TRP A 306 20.33 10.10 -16.35
CA TRP A 306 20.68 10.78 -15.10
C TRP A 306 20.90 12.26 -15.38
N LYS A 307 20.22 13.13 -14.62
CA LYS A 307 20.32 14.58 -14.74
C LYS A 307 20.77 15.20 -13.42
N ASN A 308 21.55 16.27 -13.51
CA ASN A 308 21.83 17.18 -12.41
C ASN A 308 21.65 18.62 -12.90
N GLU A 309 20.87 19.43 -12.19
CA GLU A 309 20.58 20.83 -12.54
C GLU A 309 20.19 21.02 -14.02
N GLY A 310 19.32 20.14 -14.53
CA GLY A 310 18.85 20.15 -15.92
C GLY A 310 19.84 19.60 -16.96
N ARG A 311 21.09 19.30 -16.59
CA ARG A 311 22.10 18.73 -17.48
C ARG A 311 22.11 17.21 -17.42
N VAL A 312 22.11 16.55 -18.58
CA VAL A 312 22.28 15.08 -18.65
C VAL A 312 23.73 14.74 -18.35
N LEU A 313 23.98 13.93 -17.32
CA LEU A 313 25.31 13.48 -16.91
C LEU A 313 25.63 12.08 -17.43
N ALA A 314 24.63 11.19 -17.49
CA ALA A 314 24.75 9.86 -18.05
C ALA A 314 23.45 9.44 -18.75
N SER A 315 23.55 8.54 -19.73
CA SER A 315 22.38 8.02 -20.46
C SER A 315 22.65 6.68 -21.14
N ILE A 316 21.59 5.89 -21.25
CA ILE A 316 21.52 4.63 -22.00
C ILE A 316 20.45 4.78 -23.08
N ASP A 317 20.80 4.44 -24.33
CA ASP A 317 19.90 4.53 -25.47
C ASP A 317 18.89 3.36 -25.53
N PRO A 318 17.94 3.37 -26.48
CA PRO A 318 16.95 2.30 -26.63
C PRO A 318 17.53 0.92 -26.98
N ASN A 319 18.76 0.86 -27.50
CA ASN A 319 19.45 -0.41 -27.79
C ASN A 319 20.25 -0.93 -26.60
N GLY A 320 20.23 -0.22 -25.46
CA GLY A 320 21.01 -0.57 -24.27
C GLY A 320 22.45 -0.07 -24.30
N LEU A 321 22.82 0.82 -25.23
CA LEU A 321 24.17 1.35 -25.34
C LEU A 321 24.36 2.59 -24.46
N ILE A 322 25.52 2.67 -23.79
CA ILE A 322 25.91 3.87 -23.03
C ILE A 322 26.25 4.99 -24.02
N THR A 323 25.40 6.01 -24.08
CA THR A 323 25.62 7.18 -24.95
C THR A 323 26.38 8.30 -24.25
N LYS A 324 26.22 8.40 -22.93
CA LYS A 324 26.94 9.37 -22.10
C LYS A 324 27.23 8.76 -20.75
N ILE A 325 28.43 9.02 -20.23
CA ILE A 325 28.83 8.61 -18.88
C ILE A 325 29.68 9.71 -18.24
N GLY A 326 29.26 10.16 -17.07
CA GLY A 326 30.06 11.01 -16.19
C GLY A 326 30.83 10.14 -15.20
N TYR A 327 32.12 10.41 -15.01
CA TYR A 327 32.93 9.77 -13.98
C TYR A 327 33.20 10.76 -12.86
N LYS A 328 32.97 10.36 -11.61
CA LYS A 328 33.54 11.08 -10.46
C LYS A 328 35.07 11.01 -10.60
N THR A 329 35.69 12.18 -10.72
CA THR A 329 37.08 12.31 -11.16
C THR A 329 37.91 13.05 -10.10
N GLU A 330 39.10 12.53 -9.79
CA GLU A 330 40.07 13.16 -8.89
C GLU A 330 41.40 13.40 -9.61
N THR A 331 42.11 14.49 -9.27
CA THR A 331 43.43 14.82 -9.83
C THR A 331 44.51 14.54 -8.80
N ILE A 332 45.54 13.80 -9.20
CA ILE A 332 46.65 13.39 -8.32
C ILE A 332 47.93 14.15 -8.68
N SER A 333 48.60 14.74 -7.68
CA SER A 333 49.91 15.38 -7.82
C SER A 333 51.06 14.68 -7.07
N ASP A 334 50.75 13.86 -6.07
CA ASP A 334 51.71 13.22 -5.17
C ASP A 334 51.31 11.76 -4.87
N ASN A 335 51.98 11.10 -3.92
CA ASN A 335 51.60 9.75 -3.51
C ASN A 335 50.15 9.73 -2.99
N THR A 336 49.35 8.76 -3.42
CA THR A 336 47.92 8.72 -3.11
C THR A 336 47.45 7.30 -2.85
N GLU A 337 46.62 7.15 -1.82
CA GLU A 337 45.81 5.96 -1.59
C GLU A 337 44.47 6.14 -2.30
N MET A 338 44.18 5.27 -3.25
CA MET A 338 43.01 5.37 -4.11
C MET A 338 41.77 4.85 -3.38
N SER A 339 40.69 5.63 -3.41
CA SER A 339 39.36 5.24 -2.95
C SER A 339 38.59 4.44 -4.01
N ASP A 340 37.83 3.47 -3.52
CA ASP A 340 36.78 2.72 -4.22
C ASP A 340 35.61 3.59 -4.73
N SER A 341 35.44 4.80 -4.19
CA SER A 341 34.35 5.74 -4.53
C SER A 341 34.64 6.66 -5.73
N ILE A 342 35.82 6.57 -6.35
CA ILE A 342 36.24 7.40 -7.48
C ILE A 342 36.32 6.54 -8.74
N GLY A 343 35.65 6.96 -9.81
CA GLY A 343 35.63 6.23 -11.08
C GLY A 343 36.76 6.59 -12.04
N ARG A 344 37.45 7.72 -11.80
CA ARG A 344 38.57 8.18 -12.63
C ARG A 344 39.60 8.97 -11.85
N TYR A 345 40.87 8.67 -12.06
CA TYR A 345 42.00 9.46 -11.58
C TYR A 345 42.77 10.08 -12.75
N ILE A 346 43.13 11.36 -12.62
CA ILE A 346 43.99 12.08 -13.56
C ILE A 346 45.30 12.42 -12.85
N ILE A 347 46.38 11.78 -13.26
CA ILE A 347 47.71 12.02 -12.71
C ILE A 347 48.33 13.22 -13.42
N ASN A 348 48.48 14.31 -12.68
CA ASN A 348 49.13 15.54 -13.11
C ASN A 348 50.37 15.80 -12.24
N SER A 349 51.34 14.90 -12.31
CA SER A 349 52.64 15.03 -11.62
C SER A 349 53.79 14.76 -12.58
N GLN A 350 54.88 15.54 -12.47
CA GLN A 350 56.14 15.25 -13.17
C GLN A 350 57.14 14.49 -12.29
N LYS A 351 56.81 14.25 -11.02
CA LYS A 351 57.64 13.52 -10.06
C LYS A 351 57.29 12.02 -10.11
N ASN A 352 58.16 11.19 -9.54
CA ASN A 352 57.83 9.80 -9.29
C ASN A 352 56.81 9.75 -8.15
N ILE A 353 55.68 9.09 -8.37
CA ILE A 353 54.64 8.93 -7.35
C ILE A 353 54.22 7.47 -7.24
N THR A 354 53.75 7.11 -6.04
CA THR A 354 53.18 5.81 -5.73
C THR A 354 51.67 5.94 -5.58
N LEU A 355 50.95 5.13 -6.34
CA LEU A 355 49.51 4.97 -6.24
C LEU A 355 49.21 3.64 -5.56
N LYS A 356 48.59 3.70 -4.39
CA LYS A 356 48.13 2.51 -3.68
C LYS A 356 46.70 2.20 -4.12
N LEU A 357 46.51 1.06 -4.76
CA LEU A 357 45.21 0.60 -5.25
C LEU A 357 44.25 0.35 -4.06
N PRO A 358 42.92 0.45 -4.28
CA PRO A 358 41.94 0.18 -3.23
C PRO A 358 42.10 -1.22 -2.62
N SER A 359 41.77 -1.35 -1.34
CA SER A 359 41.80 -2.65 -0.64
C SER A 359 40.83 -3.63 -1.30
N THR A 360 41.27 -4.87 -1.53
CA THR A 360 40.43 -5.95 -2.07
C THR A 360 39.26 -6.30 -1.15
N SER A 361 39.33 -5.92 0.13
CA SER A 361 38.21 -6.08 1.08
C SER A 361 37.07 -5.08 0.86
N GLN A 362 37.29 -4.02 0.08
CA GLN A 362 36.32 -2.93 -0.15
C GLN A 362 35.72 -2.97 -1.57
N ILE A 363 36.28 -3.78 -2.46
CA ILE A 363 35.86 -3.89 -3.86
C ILE A 363 35.37 -5.30 -4.19
N PHE A 364 34.87 -5.47 -5.42
CA PHE A 364 34.33 -6.73 -5.93
C PHE A 364 35.04 -7.15 -7.22
N ALA A 365 34.96 -8.44 -7.57
CA ALA A 365 35.44 -8.95 -8.85
C ALA A 365 34.70 -8.24 -10.00
N GLY A 366 35.43 -7.58 -10.89
CA GLY A 366 34.83 -6.70 -11.90
C GLY A 366 35.02 -5.21 -11.65
N TYR A 367 35.53 -4.82 -10.47
CA TYR A 367 35.79 -3.41 -10.18
C TYR A 367 36.85 -2.85 -11.14
N THR A 368 36.51 -1.74 -11.79
CA THR A 368 37.37 -1.04 -12.75
C THR A 368 37.46 0.44 -12.43
N VAL A 369 38.68 0.98 -12.41
CA VAL A 369 38.93 2.42 -12.29
C VAL A 369 39.76 2.91 -13.47
N LYS A 370 39.38 4.07 -14.03
CA LYS A 370 40.14 4.71 -15.11
C LYS A 370 41.27 5.55 -14.54
N ILE A 371 42.45 5.43 -15.11
CA ILE A 371 43.63 6.16 -14.65
C ILE A 371 44.27 6.79 -15.89
N SER A 372 44.48 8.10 -15.87
CA SER A 372 45.09 8.81 -16.99
C SER A 372 46.27 9.62 -16.50
N LYS A 373 47.45 9.38 -17.05
CA LYS A 373 48.61 10.25 -16.87
C LYS A 373 48.64 11.28 -17.99
N VAL A 374 48.62 12.56 -17.62
CA VAL A 374 48.60 13.67 -18.60
C VAL A 374 49.96 14.36 -18.76
N THR A 375 50.95 13.98 -17.94
CA THR A 375 52.30 14.57 -17.93
C THR A 375 53.32 13.67 -18.64
N PRO A 376 54.40 14.25 -19.21
CA PRO A 376 55.40 13.48 -19.96
C PRO A 376 56.52 12.86 -19.10
N LYS A 377 56.63 13.22 -17.82
CA LYS A 377 57.70 12.81 -16.90
C LYS A 377 57.12 12.19 -15.63
N GLY A 378 57.96 11.53 -14.84
CA GLY A 378 57.60 10.89 -13.58
C GLY A 378 57.17 9.43 -13.75
N THR A 379 57.74 8.53 -12.95
CA THR A 379 57.36 7.13 -12.85
C THR A 379 56.13 6.98 -11.97
N ILE A 380 55.14 6.21 -12.41
CA ILE A 380 53.99 5.83 -11.59
C ILE A 380 54.21 4.42 -11.08
N THR A 381 54.29 4.25 -9.76
CA THR A 381 54.38 2.93 -9.12
C THR A 381 53.04 2.56 -8.53
N PHE A 382 52.46 1.47 -8.99
CA PHE A 382 51.25 0.89 -8.41
C PHE A 382 51.62 -0.13 -7.34
N VAL A 383 50.96 -0.03 -6.19
CA VAL A 383 51.13 -0.96 -5.07
C VAL A 383 49.77 -1.35 -4.51
N THR A 384 49.71 -2.47 -3.79
CA THR A 384 48.53 -2.90 -3.02
C THR A 384 48.92 -3.07 -1.55
N SER A 385 47.96 -2.88 -0.63
CA SER A 385 48.14 -3.26 0.79
C SER A 385 47.90 -4.73 1.07
N ASP A 386 47.24 -5.43 0.16
CA ASP A 386 46.74 -6.77 0.42
C ASP A 386 47.83 -7.81 0.18
N LYS A 387 47.97 -8.72 1.15
CA LYS A 387 48.91 -9.83 1.06
C LYS A 387 48.48 -10.79 -0.05
N ASP A 388 49.45 -11.33 -0.77
CA ASP A 388 49.25 -12.32 -1.84
C ASP A 388 48.43 -11.82 -3.04
N VAL A 389 48.19 -10.51 -3.12
CA VAL A 389 47.56 -9.84 -4.28
C VAL A 389 48.67 -9.29 -5.18
N MET A 390 48.65 -9.68 -6.44
CA MET A 390 49.61 -9.24 -7.44
C MET A 390 49.00 -8.18 -8.36
N ILE A 391 49.84 -7.32 -8.93
CA ILE A 391 49.54 -6.32 -9.94
C ILE A 391 50.27 -6.71 -11.22
N ASN A 392 49.53 -7.05 -12.28
CA ASN A 392 50.10 -7.58 -13.52
C ASN A 392 51.09 -8.75 -13.28
N GLY A 393 50.80 -9.58 -12.27
CA GLY A 393 51.65 -10.73 -11.89
C GLY A 393 52.87 -10.40 -11.02
N ASN A 394 53.02 -9.16 -10.55
CA ASN A 394 54.13 -8.70 -9.70
C ASN A 394 53.62 -8.08 -8.38
N GLU A 395 54.44 -7.95 -7.34
CA GLU A 395 54.04 -7.28 -6.07
C GLU A 395 53.73 -5.78 -6.27
N LYS A 396 54.34 -5.18 -7.30
CA LYS A 396 54.13 -3.80 -7.72
C LYS A 396 54.29 -3.71 -9.23
N ASP A 397 53.65 -2.72 -9.83
CA ASP A 397 53.82 -2.40 -11.26
C ASP A 397 54.35 -0.98 -11.43
N MET A 398 55.21 -0.74 -12.41
CA MET A 398 55.86 0.55 -12.64
C MET A 398 55.71 0.98 -14.09
N LEU A 399 55.03 2.10 -14.29
CA LEU A 399 54.82 2.69 -15.60
C LEU A 399 55.67 3.95 -15.78
N ASN A 400 56.63 3.85 -16.71
CA ASN A 400 57.53 4.94 -17.12
C ASN A 400 57.10 5.62 -18.41
N GLU A 401 55.89 5.33 -18.88
CA GLU A 401 55.39 5.77 -20.17
C GLU A 401 55.12 7.29 -20.22
N LYS A 402 55.11 7.82 -21.46
CA LYS A 402 54.59 9.15 -21.83
C LYS A 402 53.08 9.27 -21.47
N PRO A 403 52.36 10.37 -21.71
CA PRO A 403 50.94 10.45 -21.34
C PRO A 403 50.15 9.23 -21.84
N TRP A 404 49.36 8.63 -20.96
CA TRP A 404 48.63 7.39 -21.20
C TRP A 404 47.26 7.41 -20.52
N ASN A 405 46.38 6.53 -20.99
CA ASN A 405 45.08 6.28 -20.38
C ASN A 405 44.90 4.76 -20.27
N LYS A 406 44.78 4.28 -19.04
CA LYS A 406 44.73 2.87 -18.69
C LYS A 406 43.56 2.58 -17.77
N GLU A 407 43.18 1.32 -17.69
CA GLU A 407 42.21 0.83 -16.71
C GLU A 407 42.90 -0.08 -15.71
N ALA A 408 42.64 0.13 -14.43
CA ALA A 408 42.98 -0.83 -13.39
C ALA A 408 41.73 -1.67 -13.07
N PHE A 409 41.81 -2.99 -13.29
CA PHE A 409 40.73 -3.94 -13.12
C PHE A 409 41.11 -5.02 -12.11
N PHE A 410 40.18 -5.38 -11.23
CA PHE A 410 40.33 -6.46 -10.26
C PHE A 410 39.51 -7.69 -10.67
N ASP A 411 40.17 -8.83 -10.86
CA ASP A 411 39.50 -10.07 -11.32
C ASP A 411 38.86 -10.90 -10.20
N GLY A 412 38.97 -10.44 -8.95
CA GLY A 412 38.60 -11.19 -7.75
C GLY A 412 39.79 -11.74 -6.97
N LYS A 413 41.00 -11.71 -7.55
CA LYS A 413 42.24 -12.17 -6.91
C LYS A 413 43.41 -11.19 -7.10
N ASN A 414 43.61 -10.69 -8.32
CA ASN A 414 44.74 -9.85 -8.70
C ASN A 414 44.27 -8.58 -9.42
N TRP A 415 45.14 -7.59 -9.39
CA TRP A 415 45.00 -6.37 -10.15
C TRP A 415 45.67 -6.48 -11.51
N PHE A 416 45.06 -5.82 -12.48
CA PHE A 416 45.53 -5.71 -13.83
C PHE A 416 45.49 -4.26 -14.30
N ILE A 417 46.55 -3.77 -14.92
CA ILE A 417 46.65 -2.38 -15.40
C ILE A 417 47.02 -2.40 -16.88
N TYR A 418 46.08 -2.05 -17.75
CA TYR A 418 46.24 -2.13 -19.21
C TYR A 418 45.94 -0.82 -19.92
#